data_AF-D4BIB6-F1
#
_entry.id   AF-D4BIB6-F1
#
_cell.length_a   1.000
_cell.length_b   1.000
_cell.length_c   1.000
_cell.angle_alpha   90.00
_cell.angle_beta   90.00
_cell.angle_gamma   90.00
#
_symmetry.space_group_name_H-M   'P 1'
#
loop_
_entity.id
_entity.type
_entity.pdbx_description
1 polymer ?
#
loop_
_entity_poly.entity_id
_entity_poly.type
_entity_poly.pdbx_seq_one_letter_code
_entity_poly.pdbx_strand_id
1 'polypeptide(L)'
;MDNFIKILAIVAWPTTVIFFVLLFRHELKKLLSRLSKVKYGDAEAFFEEQLTKVETNTSIAKSMLVDNASDLRKKSNRKLERILQFAQTAPLCCVIEAWKEVETSTADLIRAYGYDPDNVQLSKMFRGIIYENDYPWSLYEDYRRLMMLKNKITHTGDFELNEVDVERYARTALDLALFIKKLAGEAANKKHDDI
;
A
#
# COMPACT_ATOMS: atom_id res chain seq x y z
N MET A 1 -48.47 27.31 36.61
CA MET A 1 -48.60 25.94 36.05
C MET A 1 -47.97 25.83 34.66
N ASP A 2 -47.96 26.90 33.85
CA ASP A 2 -47.46 26.88 32.46
C ASP A 2 -45.95 26.58 32.30
N ASN A 3 -45.13 27.00 33.26
CA ASN A 3 -43.68 26.77 33.20
C ASN A 3 -43.30 25.29 33.38
N PHE A 4 -44.10 24.52 34.14
CA PHE A 4 -43.86 23.09 34.35
C PHE A 4 -44.12 22.29 33.06
N ILE A 5 -45.18 22.64 32.33
CA ILE A 5 -45.53 22.01 31.04
C ILE A 5 -44.45 22.30 29.99
N LYS A 6 -43.90 23.52 29.96
CA LYS A 6 -42.81 23.89 29.04
C LYS A 6 -41.54 23.08 29.29
N ILE A 7 -41.14 22.89 30.55
CA ILE A 7 -39.97 22.09 30.91
C ILE A 7 -40.21 20.62 30.53
N LEU A 8 -41.40 20.09 30.79
CA LEU A 8 -41.74 18.71 30.45
C LEU A 8 -41.71 18.47 28.94
N ALA A 9 -42.19 19.43 28.14
CA ALA A 9 -42.12 19.35 26.67
C ALA A 9 -40.68 19.38 26.14
N ILE A 10 -39.79 20.17 26.77
CA ILE A 10 -38.37 20.26 26.39
C ILE A 10 -37.60 19.00 26.81
N VAL A 11 -37.97 18.34 27.91
CA VAL A 11 -37.29 17.13 28.40
C VAL A 11 -37.90 15.84 27.84
N ALA A 12 -39.13 15.88 27.32
CA ALA A 12 -39.76 14.70 26.73
C ALA A 12 -39.02 14.20 25.49
N TRP A 13 -38.50 15.09 24.63
CA TRP A 13 -37.85 14.69 23.37
C TRP A 13 -36.44 14.09 23.56
N PRO A 14 -35.53 14.60 24.42
CA PRO A 14 -34.23 13.97 24.66
C PRO A 14 -34.41 12.65 25.40
N THR A 15 -35.33 12.59 26.36
CA THR A 15 -35.59 11.37 27.13
C THR A 15 -36.15 10.26 26.25
N THR A 16 -37.06 10.57 25.33
CA THR A 16 -37.54 9.58 24.36
C THR A 16 -36.42 9.11 23.43
N VAL A 17 -35.61 10.01 22.87
CA VAL A 17 -34.45 9.63 22.04
C VAL A 17 -33.47 8.73 22.79
N ILE A 18 -33.09 9.09 24.03
CA ILE A 18 -32.19 8.29 24.86
C ILE A 18 -32.82 6.91 25.17
N PHE A 19 -34.12 6.88 25.48
CA PHE A 19 -34.83 5.63 25.75
C PHE A 19 -34.84 4.71 24.52
N PHE A 20 -35.12 5.25 23.33
CA PHE A 20 -35.03 4.51 22.08
C PHE A 20 -33.61 4.01 21.81
N VAL A 21 -32.58 4.84 21.95
CA VAL A 21 -31.17 4.43 21.76
C VAL A 21 -30.79 3.31 22.73
N LEU A 22 -31.21 3.38 24.00
CA LEU A 22 -30.92 2.34 24.99
C LEU A 22 -31.67 1.04 24.70
N LEU A 23 -32.95 1.12 24.31
CA LEU A 23 -33.77 -0.04 23.98
C LEU A 23 -33.22 -0.78 22.74
N PHE A 24 -32.82 -0.02 21.72
CA PHE A 24 -32.32 -0.55 20.44
C PHE A 24 -30.79 -0.68 20.38
N ARG A 25 -30.05 -0.43 21.47
CA ARG A 25 -28.57 -0.44 21.47
C ARG A 25 -27.98 -1.73 20.93
N HIS A 26 -28.62 -2.87 21.19
CA HIS A 26 -28.15 -4.18 20.74
C HIS A 26 -28.42 -4.39 19.24
N GLU A 27 -29.59 -4.00 18.76
CA GLU A 27 -29.94 -4.04 17.33
C GLU A 27 -29.06 -3.08 16.51
N LEU A 28 -28.84 -1.86 17.00
CA LEU A 28 -27.95 -0.87 16.37
C LEU A 28 -26.51 -1.38 16.31
N LYS A 29 -25.98 -1.96 17.40
CA LYS A 29 -24.65 -2.59 17.38
C LYS A 29 -24.57 -3.74 16.37
N LYS A 30 -25.62 -4.56 16.25
CA LYS A 30 -25.68 -5.68 15.31
C LYS A 30 -25.69 -5.20 13.85
N LEU A 31 -26.45 -4.15 13.54
CA LEU A 31 -26.49 -3.53 12.22
C LEU A 31 -25.15 -2.86 11.87
N LEU A 32 -24.58 -2.09 12.81
CA LEU A 32 -23.27 -1.46 12.64
C LEU A 32 -22.16 -2.50 12.46
N SER A 33 -22.21 -3.61 13.18
CA SER A 33 -21.26 -4.72 13.01
C SER A 33 -21.41 -5.43 11.66
N ARG A 34 -22.62 -5.52 11.09
CA ARG A 34 -22.82 -6.05 9.74
C ARG A 34 -22.24 -5.11 8.69
N LEU A 35 -22.50 -3.80 8.82
CA LEU A 35 -21.92 -2.79 7.94
C LEU A 35 -20.40 -2.74 8.02
N SER A 36 -19.82 -2.91 9.23
CA SER A 36 -18.37 -2.99 9.37
C SER A 36 -17.81 -4.23 8.68
N LYS A 37 -18.39 -5.41 8.90
CA LYS A 37 -17.98 -6.67 8.25
C LYS A 37 -18.05 -6.62 6.72
N VAL A 38 -19.10 -6.02 6.14
CA VAL A 38 -19.19 -5.82 4.68
C VAL A 38 -18.07 -4.90 4.19
N LYS A 39 -17.83 -3.78 4.89
CA LYS A 39 -16.73 -2.85 4.55
C LYS A 39 -15.34 -3.49 4.66
N TYR A 40 -15.13 -4.42 5.60
CA TYR A 40 -13.89 -5.19 5.71
C TYR A 40 -13.74 -6.17 4.55
N GLY A 41 -14.79 -6.94 4.23
CA GLY A 41 -14.78 -7.84 3.07
C GLY A 41 -14.53 -7.12 1.73
N ASP A 42 -15.11 -5.93 1.55
CA ASP A 42 -14.85 -5.09 0.37
C ASP A 42 -13.39 -4.60 0.33
N ALA A 43 -12.78 -4.34 1.48
CA ALA A 43 -11.38 -3.92 1.57
C ALA A 43 -10.41 -5.06 1.27
N GLU A 44 -10.69 -6.27 1.75
CA GLU A 44 -9.94 -7.50 1.44
C GLU A 44 -10.03 -7.83 -0.06
N ALA A 45 -11.24 -7.83 -0.62
CA ALA A 45 -11.43 -8.07 -2.05
C ALA A 45 -10.72 -7.04 -2.93
N PHE A 46 -10.78 -5.75 -2.55
CA PHE A 46 -10.03 -4.70 -3.24
C PHE A 46 -8.51 -4.91 -3.14
N PHE A 47 -8.01 -5.32 -1.97
CA PHE A 47 -6.59 -5.59 -1.78
C PHE A 47 -6.12 -6.71 -2.70
N GLU A 48 -6.83 -7.84 -2.67
CA GLU A 48 -6.59 -9.01 -3.50
C GLU A 48 -6.63 -8.69 -5.01
N GLU A 49 -7.66 -7.98 -5.45
CA GLU A 49 -7.83 -7.60 -6.85
C GLU A 49 -6.66 -6.73 -7.34
N GLN A 50 -6.27 -5.73 -6.55
CA GLN A 50 -5.20 -4.83 -6.93
C GLN A 50 -3.83 -5.50 -6.88
N LEU A 51 -3.59 -6.35 -5.89
CA LEU A 51 -2.33 -7.09 -5.78
C LEU A 51 -2.15 -8.05 -6.97
N THR A 52 -3.21 -8.77 -7.35
CA THR A 52 -3.22 -9.67 -8.50
C THR A 52 -2.90 -8.92 -9.82
N LYS A 53 -3.41 -7.70 -9.99
CA LYS A 53 -3.09 -6.85 -11.16
C LYS A 53 -1.60 -6.50 -11.21
N VAL A 54 -1.02 -6.12 -10.09
CA VAL A 54 0.42 -5.77 -10.02
C VAL A 54 1.29 -7.00 -10.26
N GLU A 55 0.93 -8.14 -9.68
CA GLU A 55 1.64 -9.41 -9.87
C GLU A 55 1.69 -9.82 -11.34
N THR A 56 0.58 -9.68 -12.06
CA THR A 56 0.48 -10.02 -13.48
C THR A 56 1.45 -9.17 -14.31
N ASN A 57 1.49 -7.86 -14.09
CA ASN A 57 2.39 -6.96 -14.81
C ASN A 57 3.87 -7.17 -14.43
N THR A 58 4.13 -7.39 -13.15
CA THR A 58 5.49 -7.61 -12.62
C THR A 58 6.07 -8.95 -13.11
N SER A 59 5.22 -9.97 -13.33
CA SER A 59 5.62 -11.25 -13.91
C SER A 59 6.18 -11.12 -15.33
N ILE A 60 5.71 -10.12 -16.10
CA ILE A 60 6.21 -9.82 -17.44
C ILE A 60 7.58 -9.14 -17.35
N ALA A 61 7.78 -8.22 -16.39
CA ALA A 61 9.07 -7.60 -16.13
C ALA A 61 10.13 -8.63 -15.64
N LYS A 62 9.69 -9.68 -14.95
CA LYS A 62 10.54 -10.78 -14.45
C LYS A 62 11.24 -11.56 -15.57
N SER A 63 10.66 -11.66 -16.76
CA SER A 63 11.28 -12.33 -17.91
C SER A 63 12.42 -11.52 -18.54
N MET A 64 12.46 -10.19 -18.32
CA MET A 64 13.49 -9.28 -18.85
C MET A 64 14.75 -9.18 -17.98
N LEU A 65 14.83 -9.93 -16.88
CA LEU A 65 15.96 -9.90 -15.94
C LEU A 65 16.99 -11.01 -16.19
N VAL A 66 16.89 -11.82 -17.26
CA VAL A 66 17.57 -13.12 -17.35
C VAL A 66 19.11 -13.07 -17.39
N ASP A 67 19.76 -11.99 -17.86
CA ASP A 67 21.19 -12.11 -18.22
C ASP A 67 22.22 -11.58 -17.19
N ASN A 68 21.82 -10.89 -16.12
CA ASN A 68 22.74 -10.41 -15.05
C ASN A 68 22.19 -10.56 -13.62
N ALA A 69 21.05 -11.24 -13.45
CA ALA A 69 20.23 -11.12 -12.23
C ALA A 69 20.46 -12.18 -11.14
N SER A 70 21.37 -13.13 -11.28
CA SER A 70 21.45 -14.25 -10.31
C SER A 70 21.80 -13.78 -8.89
N ASP A 71 22.75 -12.86 -8.73
CA ASP A 71 23.17 -12.37 -7.42
C ASP A 71 22.25 -11.30 -6.83
N LEU A 72 21.71 -10.40 -7.66
CA LEU A 72 20.69 -9.44 -7.22
C LEU A 72 19.41 -10.16 -6.79
N ARG A 73 18.99 -11.18 -7.54
CA ARG A 73 17.83 -12.02 -7.18
C ARG A 73 18.09 -12.79 -5.89
N LYS A 74 19.28 -13.39 -5.71
CA LYS A 74 19.66 -14.04 -4.44
C LYS A 74 19.64 -13.08 -3.25
N LYS A 75 20.14 -11.84 -3.42
CA LYS A 75 20.08 -10.81 -2.38
C LYS A 75 18.63 -10.42 -2.05
N SER A 76 17.78 -10.28 -3.07
CA SER A 76 16.35 -10.00 -2.89
C SER A 76 15.61 -11.13 -2.18
N ASN A 77 15.89 -12.39 -2.54
CA ASN A 77 15.27 -13.55 -1.87
C ASN A 77 15.67 -13.62 -0.40
N ARG A 78 16.95 -13.42 -0.07
CA ARG A 78 17.41 -13.34 1.33
C ARG A 78 16.74 -12.21 2.11
N LYS A 79 16.46 -11.08 1.43
CA LYS A 79 15.74 -9.96 2.03
C LYS A 79 14.27 -10.30 2.26
N LEU A 80 13.62 -10.95 1.29
CA LEU A 80 12.25 -11.45 1.42
C LEU A 80 12.13 -12.39 2.63
N GLU A 81 13.01 -13.38 2.73
CA GLU A 81 13.04 -14.32 3.86
C GLU A 81 13.16 -13.58 5.20
N ARG A 82 14.03 -12.57 5.30
CA ARG A 82 14.18 -11.76 6.52
C ARG A 82 12.91 -10.97 6.85
N ILE A 83 12.28 -10.37 5.85
CA ILE A 83 11.04 -9.61 6.04
C ILE A 83 9.94 -10.53 6.57
N LEU A 84 9.81 -11.74 6.00
CA LEU A 84 8.74 -12.68 6.35
C LEU A 84 8.92 -13.37 7.69
N GLN A 85 10.08 -13.27 8.36
CA GLN A 85 10.26 -13.78 9.73
C GLN A 85 9.26 -13.21 10.74
N PHE A 86 8.70 -12.03 10.45
CA PHE A 86 7.73 -11.35 11.30
C PHE A 86 6.31 -11.36 10.73
N ALA A 87 6.02 -12.12 9.67
CA ALA A 87 4.72 -12.08 9.00
C ALA A 87 3.56 -12.48 9.93
N GLN A 88 3.79 -13.43 10.83
CA GLN A 88 2.80 -13.90 11.79
C GLN A 88 2.59 -12.96 12.99
N THR A 89 3.66 -12.27 13.42
CA THR A 89 3.65 -11.47 14.66
C THR A 89 3.49 -9.97 14.41
N ALA A 90 3.95 -9.48 13.26
CA ALA A 90 3.94 -8.07 12.87
C ALA A 90 3.78 -7.90 11.35
N PRO A 91 2.66 -8.38 10.74
CA PRO A 91 2.44 -8.36 9.28
C PRO A 91 2.55 -6.95 8.67
N LEU A 92 2.05 -5.93 9.37
CA LEU A 92 2.15 -4.54 8.93
C LEU A 92 3.61 -4.07 8.79
N CYS A 93 4.48 -4.49 9.71
CA CYS A 93 5.90 -4.14 9.64
C CYS A 93 6.55 -4.75 8.40
N CYS A 94 6.17 -5.97 8.02
CA CYS A 94 6.65 -6.62 6.80
C CYS A 94 6.27 -5.85 5.54
N VAL A 95 5.02 -5.38 5.44
CA VAL A 95 4.52 -4.56 4.32
C VAL A 95 5.29 -3.23 4.23
N ILE A 96 5.50 -2.56 5.37
CA ILE A 96 6.24 -1.29 5.42
C ILE A 96 7.70 -1.51 5.01
N GLU A 97 8.36 -2.55 5.53
CA GLU A 97 9.76 -2.85 5.20
C GLU A 97 9.92 -3.21 3.72
N ALA A 98 9.00 -3.98 3.15
CA ALA A 98 9.02 -4.29 1.72
C ALA A 98 8.78 -3.04 0.84
N TRP A 99 7.89 -2.14 1.26
CA TRP A 99 7.67 -0.87 0.54
C TRP A 99 8.88 0.06 0.59
N LYS A 100 9.60 0.08 1.72
CA LYS A 100 10.82 0.88 1.89
C LYS A 100 11.90 0.52 0.85
N GLU A 101 11.94 -0.72 0.40
CA GLU A 101 12.83 -1.16 -0.68
C GLU A 101 12.47 -0.53 -2.03
N VAL A 102 11.17 -0.41 -2.32
CA VAL A 102 10.68 0.30 -3.51
C VAL A 102 11.05 1.78 -3.43
N GLU A 103 10.84 2.42 -2.28
CA GLU A 103 11.21 3.83 -2.06
C GLU A 103 12.71 4.06 -2.22
N THR A 104 13.53 3.16 -1.67
CA THR A 104 15.00 3.24 -1.78
C THR A 104 15.44 3.11 -3.23
N SER A 105 14.98 2.10 -3.96
CA SER A 105 15.31 1.95 -5.39
C SER A 105 14.80 3.13 -6.23
N THR A 106 13.64 3.69 -5.89
CA THR A 106 13.10 4.88 -6.56
C THR A 106 13.97 6.10 -6.31
N ALA A 107 14.43 6.31 -5.08
CA ALA A 107 15.36 7.38 -4.75
C ALA A 107 16.70 7.22 -5.50
N ASP A 108 17.21 5.99 -5.64
CA ASP A 108 18.41 5.69 -6.42
C ASP A 108 18.23 6.04 -7.91
N LEU A 109 17.07 5.72 -8.49
CA LEU A 109 16.74 6.11 -9.86
C LEU A 109 16.69 7.64 -10.01
N ILE A 110 16.02 8.34 -9.10
CA ILE A 110 15.95 9.81 -9.08
C ILE A 110 17.35 10.43 -9.03
N ARG A 111 18.25 9.88 -8.19
CA ARG A 111 19.66 10.29 -8.12
C ARG A 111 20.42 10.03 -9.42
N ALA A 112 20.17 8.89 -10.08
CA ALA A 112 20.80 8.56 -11.36
C ALA A 112 20.45 9.61 -12.44
N TYR A 113 19.23 10.14 -12.41
CA TYR A 113 18.79 11.26 -13.26
C TYR A 113 19.23 12.66 -12.77
N GLY A 114 20.03 12.73 -11.70
CA GLY A 114 20.65 13.99 -11.23
C GLY A 114 19.77 14.83 -10.30
N TYR A 115 18.65 14.29 -9.82
CA TYR A 115 17.79 14.97 -8.85
C TYR A 115 18.12 14.53 -7.42
N ASP A 116 17.85 15.42 -6.45
CA ASP A 116 17.95 15.10 -5.03
C ASP A 116 16.62 14.54 -4.51
N PRO A 117 16.54 13.25 -4.12
CA PRO A 117 15.31 12.63 -3.65
C PRO A 117 14.76 13.24 -2.35
N ASP A 118 15.60 13.88 -1.53
CA ASP A 118 15.16 14.47 -0.26
C ASP A 118 14.41 15.80 -0.46
N ASN A 119 14.58 16.42 -1.63
CA ASN A 119 13.99 17.70 -2.00
C ASN A 119 12.79 17.57 -2.97
N VAL A 120 12.35 16.35 -3.28
CA VAL A 120 11.26 16.10 -4.23
C VAL A 120 10.22 15.14 -3.68
N GLN A 121 9.01 15.20 -4.23
CA GLN A 121 8.00 14.17 -3.97
C GLN A 121 8.29 12.93 -4.83
N LEU A 122 8.82 11.87 -4.22
CA LEU A 122 9.24 10.63 -4.90
C LEU A 122 8.25 10.15 -5.96
N SER A 123 6.97 9.99 -5.62
CA SER A 123 5.96 9.50 -6.57
C SER A 123 5.76 10.42 -7.78
N LYS A 124 5.79 11.76 -7.59
CA LYS A 124 5.66 12.71 -8.69
C LYS A 124 6.91 12.73 -9.55
N MET A 125 8.08 12.68 -8.93
CA MET A 125 9.34 12.69 -9.66
C MET A 125 9.51 11.40 -10.47
N PHE A 126 9.22 10.25 -9.86
CA PHE A 126 9.19 8.97 -10.53
C PHE A 126 8.25 8.98 -11.73
N ARG A 127 7.03 9.52 -11.58
CA ARG A 127 6.09 9.69 -12.71
C ARG A 127 6.70 10.48 -13.88
N GLY A 128 7.38 11.59 -13.57
CA GLY A 128 8.06 12.42 -14.57
C GLY A 128 9.13 11.64 -15.32
N ILE A 129 10.02 10.96 -14.58
CA ILE A 129 11.09 10.12 -15.15
C ILE A 129 10.51 9.04 -16.07
N ILE A 130 9.44 8.36 -15.66
CA ILE A 130 8.77 7.32 -16.46
C ILE A 130 8.28 7.88 -17.79
N TYR A 131 7.64 9.05 -17.75
CA TYR A 131 7.09 9.70 -18.93
C TYR A 131 8.19 10.25 -19.86
N GLU A 132 9.21 10.91 -19.31
CA GLU A 132 10.28 11.56 -20.08
C GLU A 132 11.23 10.57 -20.76
N ASN A 133 11.38 9.37 -20.21
CA ASN A 133 12.31 8.35 -20.71
C ASN A 133 11.62 7.20 -21.45
N ASP A 134 10.34 7.37 -21.79
CA ASP A 134 9.53 6.38 -22.53
C ASP A 134 9.53 4.98 -21.88
N TYR A 135 9.55 4.94 -20.54
CA TYR A 135 9.40 3.69 -19.82
C TYR A 135 7.93 3.24 -19.82
N PRO A 136 7.66 1.92 -19.75
CA PRO A 136 6.29 1.43 -19.73
C PRO A 136 5.47 2.07 -18.61
N TRP A 137 4.36 2.72 -18.97
CA TRP A 137 3.49 3.40 -18.01
C TRP A 137 2.95 2.48 -16.91
N SER A 138 2.77 1.20 -17.23
CA SER A 138 2.40 0.14 -16.28
C SER A 138 3.31 0.12 -15.05
N LEU A 139 4.59 0.48 -15.18
CA LEU A 139 5.53 0.54 -14.07
C LEU A 139 5.12 1.59 -13.02
N TYR A 140 4.69 2.77 -13.48
CA TYR A 140 4.18 3.81 -12.58
C TYR A 140 2.83 3.41 -11.98
N GLU A 141 1.97 2.75 -12.75
CA GLU A 141 0.69 2.27 -12.22
C GLU A 141 0.89 1.23 -11.11
N ASP A 142 1.81 0.28 -11.31
CA ASP A 142 2.14 -0.77 -10.34
C ASP A 142 2.74 -0.19 -9.06
N TYR A 143 3.67 0.77 -9.19
CA TYR A 143 4.18 1.56 -8.08
C TYR A 143 3.03 2.24 -7.30
N ARG A 144 2.12 2.91 -8.02
CA ARG A 144 1.01 3.64 -7.39
C ARG A 144 0.03 2.70 -6.71
N ARG A 145 -0.27 1.54 -7.30
CA ARG A 145 -1.15 0.52 -6.71
C ARG A 145 -0.57 0.00 -5.40
N LEU A 146 0.70 -0.40 -5.38
CA LEU A 146 1.35 -0.85 -4.14
C LEU A 146 1.39 0.25 -3.07
N MET A 147 1.72 1.48 -3.46
CA MET A 147 1.69 2.64 -2.55
C MET A 147 0.29 2.82 -1.93
N MET A 148 -0.76 2.72 -2.75
CA MET A 148 -2.15 2.82 -2.28
C MET A 148 -2.52 1.67 -1.34
N LEU A 149 -2.10 0.44 -1.63
CA LEU A 149 -2.34 -0.72 -0.77
C LEU A 149 -1.68 -0.55 0.60
N LYS A 150 -0.40 -0.18 0.66
CA LYS A 150 0.30 0.13 1.92
C LYS A 150 -0.39 1.24 2.71
N ASN A 151 -0.81 2.32 2.02
CA ASN A 151 -1.51 3.42 2.67
C ASN A 151 -2.88 2.99 3.19
N LYS A 152 -3.61 2.14 2.45
CA LYS A 152 -4.91 1.63 2.87
C LYS A 152 -4.80 0.80 4.14
N ILE A 153 -3.83 -0.11 4.21
CA ILE A 153 -3.60 -0.96 5.39
C ILE A 153 -3.26 -0.09 6.61
N THR A 154 -2.30 0.82 6.47
CA THR A 154 -1.82 1.67 7.58
C THR A 154 -2.90 2.60 8.16
N HIS A 155 -3.89 3.00 7.37
CA HIS A 155 -4.96 3.89 7.81
C HIS A 155 -6.26 3.18 8.25
N THR A 156 -6.43 1.87 7.99
CA THR A 156 -7.71 1.18 8.24
C THR A 156 -7.81 0.50 9.61
N GLY A 157 -6.72 0.39 10.39
CA GLY A 157 -6.73 0.01 11.82
C GLY A 157 -7.12 -1.45 12.16
N ASP A 158 -8.10 -2.01 11.46
CA ASP A 158 -8.71 -3.32 11.70
C ASP A 158 -8.66 -4.23 10.44
N PHE A 159 -7.74 -3.96 9.51
CA PHE A 159 -7.51 -4.83 8.36
C PHE A 159 -6.65 -6.03 8.80
N GLU A 160 -7.25 -7.21 8.91
CA GLU A 160 -6.53 -8.45 9.22
C GLU A 160 -5.78 -8.91 7.96
N LEU A 161 -4.54 -8.47 7.82
CA LEU A 161 -3.58 -9.03 6.86
C LEU A 161 -3.29 -10.49 7.23
N ASN A 162 -3.68 -11.41 6.36
CA ASN A 162 -3.23 -12.80 6.50
C ASN A 162 -1.76 -12.94 6.01
N GLU A 163 -1.10 -14.02 6.44
CA GLU A 163 0.32 -14.27 6.11
C GLU A 163 0.57 -14.39 4.59
N VAL A 164 -0.40 -14.93 3.84
CA VAL A 164 -0.31 -15.12 2.38
C VAL A 164 -0.28 -13.78 1.67
N ASP A 165 -1.15 -12.85 2.04
CA ASP A 165 -1.25 -11.51 1.46
C ASP A 165 0.01 -10.69 1.74
N VAL A 166 0.57 -10.85 2.95
CA VAL A 166 1.85 -10.24 3.33
C VAL A 166 2.99 -10.78 2.47
N GLU A 167 3.07 -12.10 2.29
CA GLU A 167 4.08 -12.70 1.42
C GLU A 167 3.97 -12.19 -0.02
N ARG A 168 2.75 -12.22 -0.57
CA ARG A 168 2.48 -11.77 -1.94
C ARG A 168 2.84 -10.31 -2.14
N TYR A 169 2.43 -9.43 -1.22
CA TYR A 169 2.79 -8.02 -1.24
C TYR A 169 4.30 -7.85 -1.17
N ALA A 170 4.97 -8.47 -0.20
CA ALA A 170 6.41 -8.30 0.02
C ALA A 170 7.23 -8.78 -1.19
N ARG A 171 6.86 -9.93 -1.77
CA ARG A 171 7.48 -10.47 -2.96
C ARG A 171 7.31 -9.54 -4.17
N THR A 172 6.10 -9.05 -4.38
CA THR A 172 5.77 -8.15 -5.50
C THR A 172 6.47 -6.80 -5.37
N ALA A 173 6.51 -6.23 -4.17
CA ALA A 173 7.24 -4.99 -3.89
C ALA A 173 8.74 -5.15 -4.13
N LEU A 174 9.34 -6.26 -3.69
CA LEU A 174 10.76 -6.53 -3.96
C LEU A 174 11.06 -6.75 -5.44
N ASP A 175 10.17 -7.43 -6.17
CA ASP A 175 10.31 -7.60 -7.62
C ASP A 175 10.25 -6.25 -8.35
N LEU A 176 9.33 -5.36 -7.96
CA LEU A 176 9.28 -3.99 -8.46
C LEU A 176 10.56 -3.20 -8.10
N ALA A 177 11.01 -3.28 -6.84
CA ALA A 177 12.22 -2.60 -6.38
C ALA A 177 13.47 -3.05 -7.14
N LEU A 178 13.58 -4.35 -7.46
CA LEU A 178 14.66 -4.89 -8.30
C LEU A 178 14.62 -4.31 -9.71
N PHE A 179 13.43 -4.22 -10.30
CA PHE A 179 13.28 -3.66 -11.65
C PHE A 179 13.68 -2.19 -11.69
N ILE A 180 13.18 -1.38 -10.75
CA ILE A 180 13.56 0.05 -10.64
C ILE A 180 15.08 0.19 -10.42
N LYS A 181 15.68 -0.67 -9.61
CA LYS A 181 17.13 -0.67 -9.39
C LYS A 181 17.94 -0.98 -10.65
N LYS A 182 17.44 -1.86 -11.52
CA LYS A 182 18.04 -2.12 -12.84
C LYS A 182 18.02 -0.85 -13.70
N LEU A 183 16.87 -0.17 -13.76
CA LEU A 183 16.75 1.10 -14.50
C LEU A 183 17.71 2.16 -13.95
N ALA A 184 17.90 2.22 -12.63
CA ALA A 184 18.85 3.16 -12.02
C ALA A 184 20.29 2.88 -12.46
N GLY A 185 20.68 1.61 -12.53
CA GLY A 185 21.99 1.19 -13.05
C GLY A 185 22.17 1.54 -14.53
N GLU A 186 21.14 1.30 -15.35
CA GLU A 186 21.16 1.64 -16.78
C GLU A 186 21.27 3.17 -17.01
N ALA A 187 20.53 3.97 -16.24
CA ALA A 187 20.59 5.43 -16.30
C ALA A 187 21.95 5.98 -15.86
N ALA A 188 22.54 5.41 -14.80
CA ALA A 188 23.87 5.81 -14.33
C ALA A 188 24.97 5.51 -15.36
N ASN A 189 24.85 4.38 -16.08
CA ASN A 189 25.81 4.00 -17.12
C ASN A 189 25.73 4.93 -18.34
N LYS A 190 24.53 5.29 -18.81
CA LYS A 190 24.36 6.22 -19.95
C LYS A 190 25.02 7.58 -19.69
N LYS A 191 24.93 8.09 -18.46
CA LYS A 191 25.56 9.36 -18.07
C LYS A 191 27.09 9.29 -18.09
N HIS A 192 27.69 8.10 -17.99
CA HIS A 192 29.13 7.93 -18.03
C HIS A 192 29.68 7.93 -19.47
N ASP A 193 28.89 7.48 -20.45
CA ASP A 193 29.30 7.40 -21.86
C ASP A 193 29.19 8.75 -22.61
N ASP A 194 28.42 9.71 -22.08
CA ASP A 194 28.21 11.05 -22.65
C ASP A 194 29.21 12.12 -22.16
N ILE A 195 30.25 11.73 -21.39
CA ILE A 195 31.32 12.61 -20.85
C ILE A 195 32.67 12.20 -21.44
#